data_AF-A0A7Y2U6I0-F1
#
_entry.id   AF-A0A7Y2U6I0-F1
#
_cell.length_a   1.000
_cell.length_b   1.000
_cell.length_c   1.000
_cell.angle_alpha   90.00
_cell.angle_beta   90.00
_cell.angle_gamma   90.00
#
_symmetry.space_group_name_H-M   'P 1'
#
loop_
_entity.id
_entity.type
_entity.pdbx_description
1 polymer ?
#
loop_
_entity_poly.entity_id
_entity_poly.type
_entity_poly.pdbx_seq_one_letter_code
_entity_poly.pdbx_strand_id
1 'polypeptide(L)'
;APSNELSKAYKVARLARWVVGESAADEEGQPTFKVLGQAPAIASANQIVILVRKGKENADGFDVIAIDGRVNAFGGGKFLFVNAAQVDIAGRVGEEKFVVLPGAHQMIKPKVDGGKRSAHAMFYFRKEKEARPFFSSRWPVGGKARSMIFLYHDPATKRLRMHTIRDFLP
;
A
#
# COMPACT_ATOMS: atom_id res chain seq x y z
N ALA A 1 2.10 6.99 13.75
CA ALA A 1 0.83 6.55 13.15
C ALA A 1 1.02 6.42 11.64
N PRO A 2 0.29 5.55 10.93
CA PRO A 2 0.31 5.52 9.47
C PRO A 2 -0.19 6.87 8.91
N SER A 3 0.33 7.29 7.75
CA SER A 3 -0.16 8.48 7.06
C SER A 3 -1.58 8.27 6.55
N ASN A 4 -2.40 9.32 6.56
CA ASN A 4 -3.77 9.29 6.02
C ASN A 4 -3.85 9.85 4.58
N GLU A 5 -2.74 10.38 4.08
CA GLU A 5 -2.67 11.05 2.78
C GLU A 5 -1.33 10.74 2.08
N LEU A 6 -1.32 10.98 0.77
CA LEU A 6 -0.07 11.01 0.01
C LEU A 6 0.69 12.30 0.35
N SER A 7 2.01 12.21 0.39
CA SER A 7 2.84 13.41 0.45
C SER A 7 2.61 14.27 -0.79
N LYS A 8 3.07 15.53 -0.73
CA LYS A 8 3.24 16.32 -1.96
C LYS A 8 4.13 15.58 -2.97
N ALA A 9 3.95 15.90 -4.25
CA ALA A 9 4.83 15.38 -5.29
C ALA A 9 6.22 16.01 -5.19
N TYR A 10 7.25 15.20 -5.42
CA TYR A 10 8.64 15.64 -5.48
C TYR A 10 9.18 15.42 -6.89
N LYS A 11 9.86 16.42 -7.43
CA LYS A 11 10.62 16.28 -8.69
C LYS A 11 12.05 15.94 -8.32
N VAL A 12 12.54 14.82 -8.85
CA VAL A 12 13.91 14.33 -8.63
C VAL A 12 14.53 13.94 -9.96
N ALA A 13 15.86 13.90 -10.02
CA ALA A 13 16.55 13.29 -11.15
C ALA A 13 16.16 11.81 -11.27
N ARG A 14 16.22 11.25 -12.49
CA ARG A 14 15.90 9.84 -12.70
C ARG A 14 16.90 8.96 -11.95
N LEU A 15 16.41 8.20 -10.98
CA LEU A 15 17.20 7.25 -10.21
C LEU A 15 17.03 5.85 -10.78
N ALA A 16 18.06 5.01 -10.65
CA ALA A 16 17.95 3.57 -10.92
C ALA A 16 17.25 2.82 -9.76
N ARG A 17 17.33 3.38 -8.55
CA ARG A 17 16.80 2.80 -7.31
C ARG A 17 16.22 3.89 -6.43
N TRP A 18 15.16 3.55 -5.71
CA TRP A 18 14.73 4.30 -4.54
C TRP A 18 15.51 3.80 -3.33
N VAL A 19 16.13 4.72 -2.61
CA VAL A 19 16.83 4.43 -1.35
C VAL A 19 16.23 5.36 -0.30
N VAL A 20 15.79 4.76 0.80
CA VAL A 20 15.23 5.46 1.95
C VAL A 20 16.14 5.22 3.13
N GLY A 21 16.40 6.27 3.89
CA GLY A 21 17.36 6.26 4.96
C GLY A 21 17.37 7.56 5.72
N GLU A 22 18.30 7.65 6.66
CA GLU A 22 18.51 8.81 7.52
C GLU A 22 19.89 9.38 7.23
N SER A 23 19.95 10.70 7.03
CA SER A 23 21.22 11.41 7.02
C SER A 23 21.72 11.54 8.45
N ALA A 24 22.98 11.19 8.68
CA ALA A 24 23.67 11.27 9.95
C ALA A 24 25.05 11.91 9.76
N ALA A 25 25.76 12.13 10.86
CA ALA A 25 27.19 12.42 10.85
C ALA A 25 27.93 11.27 11.54
N ASP A 26 29.10 10.88 11.05
CA ASP A 26 29.96 9.93 11.77
C ASP A 26 30.69 10.61 12.96
N GLU A 27 31.55 9.85 13.65
CA GLU A 27 32.34 10.33 14.79
C GLU A 27 33.28 11.49 14.43
N GLU A 28 33.59 11.65 13.13
CA GLU A 28 34.45 12.69 12.58
C GLU A 28 33.63 13.88 12.00
N GLY A 29 32.30 13.84 12.12
CA GLY A 29 31.40 14.87 11.63
C GLY A 29 31.11 14.82 10.13
N GLN A 30 31.54 13.76 9.42
CA GLN A 30 31.29 13.61 7.99
C GLN A 30 29.86 13.13 7.73
N PRO A 31 29.18 13.65 6.69
CA PRO A 31 27.82 13.26 6.37
C PRO A 31 27.77 11.79 5.92
N THR A 32 27.02 10.98 6.65
CA THR A 32 26.73 9.58 6.32
C THR A 32 25.25 9.40 6.02
N PHE A 33 24.91 8.38 5.25
CA PHE A 33 23.53 8.03 4.94
C PHE A 33 23.25 6.58 5.32
N LYS A 34 22.48 6.39 6.39
CA LYS A 34 22.09 5.07 6.87
C LYS A 34 20.89 4.58 6.07
N VAL A 35 21.11 3.56 5.23
CA VAL A 35 20.04 2.96 4.43
C VAL A 35 19.11 2.15 5.32
N LEU A 36 17.81 2.45 5.23
CA LEU A 36 16.73 1.76 5.94
C LEU A 36 15.84 0.92 5.02
N GLY A 37 15.85 1.20 3.72
CA GLY A 37 15.10 0.43 2.73
C GLY A 37 15.48 0.82 1.32
N GLN A 38 15.27 -0.09 0.37
CA GLN A 38 15.53 0.19 -1.04
C GLN A 38 14.70 -0.68 -1.97
N ALA A 39 14.42 -0.16 -3.16
CA ALA A 39 13.81 -0.90 -4.26
C ALA A 39 14.29 -0.36 -5.61
N PRO A 40 14.25 -1.17 -6.69
CA PRO A 40 14.42 -0.66 -8.03
C PRO A 40 13.41 0.46 -8.32
N ALA A 41 13.85 1.51 -8.99
CA ALA A 41 12.92 2.47 -9.57
C ALA A 41 12.25 1.83 -10.80
N ILE A 42 10.98 2.16 -11.03
CA ILE A 42 10.30 1.69 -12.25
C ILE A 42 10.50 2.69 -13.39
N ALA A 43 10.19 2.28 -14.62
CA ALA A 43 10.37 3.14 -15.81
C ALA A 43 9.41 4.34 -15.85
N SER A 44 8.40 4.40 -14.98
CA SER A 44 7.42 5.49 -14.97
C SER A 44 8.04 6.80 -14.49
N ALA A 45 7.69 7.90 -15.17
CA ALA A 45 8.05 9.26 -14.76
C ALA A 45 7.22 9.77 -13.56
N ASN A 46 6.10 9.12 -13.24
CA ASN A 46 5.30 9.42 -12.06
C ASN A 46 5.18 8.14 -11.23
N GLN A 47 5.81 8.14 -10.05
CA GLN A 47 5.85 6.99 -9.17
C GLN A 47 5.27 7.35 -7.81
N ILE A 48 4.48 6.43 -7.26
CA ILE A 48 4.13 6.43 -5.84
C ILE A 48 5.12 5.48 -5.17
N VAL A 49 5.87 6.00 -4.20
CA VAL A 49 6.77 5.20 -3.37
C VAL A 49 6.07 4.94 -2.04
N ILE A 50 5.79 3.68 -1.76
CA ILE A 50 5.16 3.22 -0.53
C ILE A 50 6.24 2.67 0.38
N LEU A 51 6.20 3.10 1.64
CA LEU A 51 7.11 2.64 2.70
C LEU A 51 6.32 1.86 3.73
N VAL A 52 6.62 0.58 3.86
CA VAL A 52 6.02 -0.30 4.87
C VAL A 52 7.10 -0.59 5.92
N ARG A 53 6.86 -0.23 7.18
CA ARG A 53 7.81 -0.54 8.26
C ARG A 53 7.91 -2.05 8.45
N LYS A 54 9.14 -2.55 8.59
CA LYS A 54 9.43 -3.96 8.94
C LYS A 54 9.22 -4.26 10.42
N GLY A 55 9.30 -3.23 11.25
CA GLY A 55 9.09 -3.32 12.69
C GLY A 55 8.29 -2.16 13.26
N LYS A 56 8.45 -1.92 14.55
CA LYS A 56 7.71 -0.88 15.28
C LYS A 56 8.26 0.50 14.96
N GLU A 57 9.59 0.61 14.86
CA GLU A 57 10.31 1.85 14.67
C GLU A 57 10.84 1.99 13.23
N ASN A 58 11.15 3.22 12.79
CA ASN A 58 11.75 3.44 11.46
C ASN A 58 13.12 2.75 11.33
N ALA A 59 13.86 2.66 12.45
CA ALA A 59 15.17 2.02 12.52
C ALA A 59 15.12 0.52 12.19
N ASP A 60 13.95 -0.13 12.30
CA ASP A 60 13.75 -1.53 11.90
C ASP A 60 13.76 -1.71 10.37
N GLY A 61 13.74 -0.60 9.62
CA GLY A 61 13.80 -0.58 8.17
C GLY A 61 12.44 -0.63 7.48
N PHE A 62 12.49 -0.56 6.16
CA PHE A 62 11.31 -0.48 5.30
C PHE A 62 11.35 -1.49 4.16
N ASP A 63 10.20 -2.05 3.85
CA ASP A 63 9.91 -2.52 2.49
C ASP A 63 9.49 -1.33 1.65
N VAL A 64 10.16 -1.16 0.51
CA VAL A 64 9.96 -0.05 -0.43
C VAL A 64 9.25 -0.60 -1.66
N ILE A 65 8.11 -0.04 -2.01
CA ILE A 65 7.34 -0.45 -3.18
C ILE A 65 7.15 0.76 -4.08
N ALA A 66 7.63 0.66 -5.32
CA ALA A 66 7.44 1.67 -6.35
C ALA A 66 6.30 1.26 -7.28
N ILE A 67 5.32 2.14 -7.44
CA ILE A 67 4.12 1.88 -8.25
C ILE A 67 3.96 2.99 -9.27
N ASP A 68 3.51 2.64 -10.47
CA ASP A 68 3.21 3.62 -11.51
C ASP A 68 2.01 4.48 -11.11
N GLY A 69 2.29 5.74 -10.77
CA GLY A 69 1.30 6.71 -10.31
C GLY A 69 0.53 7.39 -11.45
N ARG A 70 0.84 7.10 -12.72
CA ARG A 70 0.12 7.66 -13.87
C ARG A 70 -1.33 7.18 -13.90
N VAL A 71 -2.24 8.03 -14.37
CA VAL A 71 -3.69 7.74 -14.42
C VAL A 71 -4.02 6.51 -15.28
N ASN A 72 -3.27 6.26 -16.35
CA ASN A 72 -3.47 5.06 -17.16
C ASN A 72 -3.16 3.77 -16.38
N ALA A 73 -2.11 3.79 -15.54
CA ALA A 73 -1.69 2.66 -14.73
C ALA A 73 -2.50 2.53 -13.43
N PHE A 74 -2.57 3.58 -12.62
CA PHE A 74 -3.28 3.64 -11.34
C PHE A 74 -4.19 4.88 -11.26
N GLY A 75 -5.21 4.89 -12.11
CA GLY A 75 -6.24 5.93 -12.19
C GLY A 75 -7.50 5.65 -11.37
N GLY A 76 -8.53 6.45 -11.62
CA GLY A 76 -9.74 6.45 -10.80
C GLY A 76 -10.54 5.15 -10.89
N GLY A 77 -11.20 4.82 -9.80
CA GLY A 77 -11.92 3.57 -9.59
C GLY A 77 -11.01 2.36 -9.37
N LYS A 78 -9.68 2.51 -9.41
CA LYS A 78 -8.73 1.43 -9.10
C LYS A 78 -8.39 1.41 -7.60
N PHE A 79 -8.20 0.19 -7.11
CA PHE A 79 -7.90 -0.11 -5.73
C PHE A 79 -6.56 -0.86 -5.70
N LEU A 80 -5.58 -0.32 -4.99
CA LEU A 80 -4.32 -0.97 -4.70
C LEU A 80 -4.41 -1.61 -3.32
N PHE A 81 -4.17 -2.90 -3.24
CA PHE A 81 -4.04 -3.64 -1.99
C PHE A 81 -2.57 -3.92 -1.72
N VAL A 82 -2.09 -3.58 -0.53
CA VAL A 82 -0.75 -3.90 -0.04
C VAL A 82 -0.89 -4.78 1.19
N ASN A 83 -0.36 -5.99 1.13
CA ASN A 83 -0.38 -6.91 2.25
C ASN A 83 0.94 -6.86 3.01
N ALA A 84 0.96 -6.05 4.07
CA ALA A 84 2.05 -5.99 5.05
C ALA A 84 1.83 -6.93 6.24
N ALA A 85 0.78 -7.76 6.20
CA ALA A 85 0.54 -8.79 7.20
C ALA A 85 1.40 -10.04 6.90
N GLN A 86 1.53 -10.90 7.90
CA GLN A 86 2.28 -12.16 7.81
C GLN A 86 1.41 -13.34 7.35
N VAL A 87 0.19 -13.06 6.87
CA VAL A 87 -0.77 -14.07 6.41
C VAL A 87 -1.34 -13.69 5.05
N ASP A 88 -1.73 -14.70 4.27
CA ASP A 88 -2.46 -14.50 3.02
C ASP A 88 -3.78 -13.80 3.29
N ILE A 89 -4.06 -12.75 2.50
CA ILE A 89 -5.35 -12.07 2.54
C ILE A 89 -6.10 -12.36 1.25
N ALA A 90 -7.26 -12.98 1.39
CA ALA A 90 -8.23 -13.13 0.32
C ALA A 90 -9.29 -12.03 0.42
N GLY A 91 -9.74 -11.54 -0.72
CA GLY A 91 -10.71 -10.47 -0.76
C GLY A 91 -11.69 -10.57 -1.90
N ARG A 92 -12.85 -9.96 -1.68
CA ARG A 92 -13.83 -9.68 -2.71
C ARG A 92 -14.28 -8.24 -2.58
N VAL A 93 -14.24 -7.48 -3.68
CA VAL A 93 -14.82 -6.13 -3.74
C VAL A 93 -15.75 -6.05 -4.94
N GLY A 94 -17.07 -6.08 -4.65
CA GLY A 94 -18.08 -6.27 -5.68
C GLY A 94 -17.97 -7.68 -6.26
N GLU A 95 -17.77 -7.78 -7.57
CA GLU A 95 -17.57 -9.07 -8.25
C GLU A 95 -16.09 -9.50 -8.33
N GLU A 96 -15.17 -8.56 -8.11
CA GLU A 96 -13.74 -8.83 -8.23
C GLU A 96 -13.24 -9.61 -7.00
N LYS A 97 -12.63 -10.77 -7.25
CA LYS A 97 -11.99 -11.63 -6.23
C LYS A 97 -10.49 -11.59 -6.41
N PHE A 98 -9.74 -11.59 -5.31
CA PHE A 98 -8.29 -11.55 -5.35
C PHE A 98 -7.68 -12.19 -4.10
N VAL A 99 -6.40 -12.52 -4.20
CA VAL A 99 -5.55 -12.93 -3.09
C VAL A 99 -4.30 -12.09 -3.12
N VAL A 100 -3.85 -11.60 -1.98
CA VAL A 100 -2.58 -10.89 -1.82
C VAL A 100 -1.75 -11.63 -0.79
N LEU A 101 -0.62 -12.18 -1.23
CA LEU A 101 0.33 -12.88 -0.37
C LEU A 101 1.08 -11.89 0.56
N PRO A 102 1.65 -12.34 1.68
CA PRO A 102 2.52 -11.52 2.53
C PRO A 102 3.62 -10.81 1.73
N GLY A 103 3.79 -9.52 1.97
CA GLY A 103 4.76 -8.66 1.28
C GLY A 103 4.40 -8.31 -0.17
N ALA A 104 3.30 -8.84 -0.70
CA ALA A 104 2.86 -8.56 -2.06
C ALA A 104 1.87 -7.39 -2.11
N HIS A 105 1.63 -6.90 -3.34
CA HIS A 105 0.58 -5.96 -3.63
C HIS A 105 -0.19 -6.40 -4.88
N GLN A 106 -1.47 -6.02 -4.95
CA GLN A 106 -2.33 -6.33 -6.07
C GLN A 106 -3.21 -5.12 -6.39
N MET A 107 -3.36 -4.82 -7.67
CA MET A 107 -4.31 -3.81 -8.12
C MET A 107 -5.56 -4.48 -8.68
N ILE A 108 -6.73 -3.94 -8.35
CA ILE A 108 -8.00 -4.34 -8.93
C ILE A 108 -8.79 -3.11 -9.37
N LYS A 109 -9.78 -3.32 -10.23
CA LYS A 109 -10.81 -2.33 -10.55
C LYS A 109 -12.17 -2.91 -10.19
N PRO A 110 -12.74 -2.58 -9.01
CA PRO A 110 -13.98 -3.18 -8.57
C PRO A 110 -15.11 -2.99 -9.57
N LYS A 111 -15.82 -4.08 -9.85
CA LYS A 111 -17.09 -4.05 -10.59
C LYS A 111 -18.22 -3.86 -9.59
N VAL A 112 -18.97 -2.79 -9.76
CA VAL A 112 -20.17 -2.49 -8.97
C VAL A 112 -21.37 -3.22 -9.56
N ASP A 113 -22.15 -3.86 -8.71
CA ASP A 113 -23.36 -4.59 -9.10
C ASP A 113 -24.60 -3.65 -9.05
N GLY A 114 -25.52 -3.83 -9.99
CA GLY A 114 -26.88 -3.26 -9.95
C GLY A 114 -26.99 -1.73 -9.96
N GLY A 115 -26.16 -1.02 -10.74
CA GLY A 115 -26.28 0.45 -10.91
C GLY A 115 -25.85 1.29 -9.70
N LYS A 116 -25.25 0.67 -8.67
CA LYS A 116 -24.81 1.34 -7.44
C LYS A 116 -23.42 1.97 -7.63
N ARG A 117 -23.18 3.13 -7.00
CA ARG A 117 -21.83 3.75 -6.91
C ARG A 117 -20.97 3.16 -5.77
N SER A 118 -21.32 1.98 -5.26
CA SER A 118 -20.59 1.32 -4.18
C SER A 118 -20.49 -0.18 -4.37
N ALA A 119 -19.35 -0.75 -3.99
CA ALA A 119 -19.07 -2.17 -4.00
C ALA A 119 -19.00 -2.71 -2.56
N HIS A 120 -19.54 -3.91 -2.33
CA HIS A 120 -19.37 -4.58 -1.04
C HIS A 120 -17.98 -5.21 -0.98
N ALA A 121 -17.16 -4.76 -0.03
CA ALA A 121 -15.85 -5.29 0.27
C ALA A 121 -15.93 -6.29 1.43
N MET A 122 -15.38 -7.49 1.24
CA MET A 122 -15.22 -8.52 2.26
C MET A 122 -13.81 -9.08 2.22
N PHE A 123 -13.14 -9.16 3.37
CA PHE A 123 -11.80 -9.71 3.47
C PHE A 123 -11.71 -10.86 4.47
N TYR A 124 -10.86 -11.80 4.12
CA TYR A 124 -10.64 -13.05 4.82
C TYR A 124 -9.13 -13.24 4.97
N PHE A 125 -8.72 -13.82 6.10
CA PHE A 125 -7.38 -14.34 6.27
C PHE A 125 -7.45 -15.84 6.52
N ARG A 126 -6.38 -16.55 6.18
CA ARG A 126 -6.30 -17.98 6.49
C ARG A 126 -5.81 -18.16 7.92
N LYS A 127 -6.55 -18.93 8.72
CA LYS A 127 -6.07 -19.45 10.00
C LYS A 127 -6.14 -20.96 9.95
N GLU A 128 -4.98 -21.62 10.04
CA GLU A 128 -4.85 -23.06 9.86
C GLU A 128 -5.41 -23.48 8.48
N LYS A 129 -6.53 -24.22 8.44
CA LYS A 129 -7.17 -24.67 7.20
C LYS A 129 -8.43 -23.87 6.83
N GLU A 130 -8.85 -22.92 7.66
CA GLU A 130 -10.10 -22.20 7.49
C GLU A 130 -9.89 -20.75 7.03
N ALA A 131 -10.78 -20.27 6.17
CA ALA A 131 -10.87 -18.85 5.83
C ALA A 131 -11.73 -18.12 6.86
N ARG A 132 -11.17 -17.14 7.56
CA ARG A 132 -11.86 -16.36 8.60
C ARG A 132 -12.12 -14.94 8.12
N PRO A 133 -13.38 -14.48 8.09
CA PRO A 133 -13.68 -13.09 7.76
C PRO A 133 -13.18 -12.17 8.88
N PHE A 134 -12.64 -11.01 8.50
CA PHE A 134 -12.23 -9.98 9.47
C PHE A 134 -12.69 -8.57 9.10
N PHE A 135 -13.23 -8.39 7.90
CA PHE A 135 -13.72 -7.10 7.43
C PHE A 135 -14.91 -7.27 6.49
N SER A 136 -15.90 -6.39 6.62
CA SER A 136 -17.06 -6.31 5.74
C SER A 136 -17.59 -4.87 5.73
N SER A 137 -17.63 -4.21 4.57
CA SER A 137 -18.16 -2.84 4.45
C SER A 137 -18.50 -2.49 2.99
N ARG A 138 -19.37 -1.49 2.76
CA ARG A 138 -19.64 -0.98 1.41
C ARG A 138 -18.73 0.21 1.12
N TRP A 139 -18.02 0.15 0.00
CA TRP A 139 -17.05 1.16 -0.41
C TRP A 139 -17.52 1.91 -1.65
N PRO A 140 -17.43 3.25 -1.66
CA PRO A 140 -17.71 4.02 -2.86
C PRO A 140 -16.69 3.70 -3.95
N VAL A 141 -17.17 3.47 -5.17
CA VAL A 141 -16.35 3.29 -6.36
C VAL A 141 -16.61 4.49 -7.26
N GLY A 142 -15.61 5.36 -7.40
CA GLY A 142 -15.73 6.59 -8.17
C GLY A 142 -14.59 6.74 -9.16
N GLY A 143 -14.91 7.09 -10.41
CA GLY A 143 -13.91 7.29 -11.47
C GLY A 143 -12.97 8.48 -11.25
N LYS A 144 -13.21 9.31 -10.23
CA LYS A 144 -12.36 10.47 -9.86
C LYS A 144 -11.45 10.22 -8.65
N ALA A 145 -11.47 9.02 -8.09
CA ALA A 145 -10.64 8.69 -6.93
C ALA A 145 -10.03 7.31 -7.08
N ARG A 146 -8.79 7.16 -6.63
CA ARG A 146 -8.14 5.86 -6.46
C ARG A 146 -7.96 5.60 -4.97
N SER A 147 -7.90 4.33 -4.62
CA SER A 147 -7.82 3.91 -3.21
C SER A 147 -6.62 3.01 -3.00
N MET A 148 -5.88 3.24 -1.92
CA MET A 148 -4.82 2.36 -1.44
C MET A 148 -5.26 1.76 -0.11
N ILE A 149 -5.14 0.44 0.01
CA ILE A 149 -5.62 -0.35 1.12
C ILE A 149 -4.44 -1.14 1.66
N PHE A 150 -4.06 -0.81 2.88
CA PHE A 150 -2.95 -1.43 3.59
C PHE A 150 -3.49 -2.39 4.63
N LEU A 151 -3.03 -3.63 4.58
CA LEU A 151 -3.44 -4.71 5.47
C LEU A 151 -2.23 -5.11 6.30
N TYR A 152 -2.31 -5.06 7.63
CA TYR A 152 -1.16 -5.28 8.50
C TYR A 152 -1.57 -5.78 9.88
N HIS A 153 -0.66 -6.47 10.57
CA HIS A 153 -0.84 -6.74 12.00
C HIS A 153 -0.46 -5.50 12.81
N ASP A 154 -1.38 -5.04 13.65
CA ASP A 154 -1.10 -4.00 14.63
C ASP A 154 0.04 -4.45 15.55
N PRO A 155 1.16 -3.70 15.64
CA PRO A 155 2.32 -4.15 16.41
C PRO A 155 2.02 -4.27 17.92
N ALA A 156 1.06 -3.50 18.44
CA ALA A 156 0.67 -3.51 19.85
C ALA A 156 -0.34 -4.63 20.15
N THR A 157 -1.38 -4.78 19.33
CA THR A 157 -2.47 -5.74 19.61
C THR A 157 -2.34 -7.08 18.89
N LYS A 158 -1.41 -7.19 17.92
CA LYS A 158 -1.23 -8.31 16.98
C LYS A 158 -2.47 -8.62 16.14
N ARG A 159 -3.53 -7.81 16.22
CA ARG A 159 -4.75 -7.98 15.42
C ARG A 159 -4.52 -7.49 14.00
N LEU A 160 -5.15 -8.15 13.04
CA LEU A 160 -5.19 -7.68 11.67
C LEU A 160 -5.98 -6.37 11.60
N ARG A 161 -5.37 -5.37 10.98
CA ARG A 161 -5.93 -4.03 10.77
C ARG A 161 -5.90 -3.71 9.29
N MET A 162 -6.76 -2.76 8.94
CA MET A 162 -6.80 -2.18 7.61
C MET A 162 -6.68 -0.67 7.74
N HIS A 163 -5.86 -0.08 6.88
CA HIS A 163 -5.77 1.36 6.70
C HIS A 163 -6.07 1.71 5.25
N THR A 164 -6.76 2.82 5.01
CA THR A 164 -7.17 3.22 3.66
C THR A 164 -6.80 4.66 3.40
N ILE A 165 -6.14 4.90 2.27
CA ILE A 165 -5.87 6.23 1.75
C ILE A 165 -6.68 6.38 0.47
N ARG A 166 -7.52 7.41 0.41
CA ARG A 166 -8.28 7.75 -0.79
C ARG A 166 -7.69 9.01 -1.40
N ASP A 167 -7.25 8.90 -2.65
CA ASP A 167 -6.61 9.96 -3.39
C ASP A 167 -7.52 10.42 -4.54
N PHE A 168 -7.85 11.71 -4.56
CA PHE A 168 -8.70 12.31 -5.58
C PHE A 168 -7.84 12.80 -6.73
N LEU A 169 -8.14 12.32 -7.92
CA LEU A 169 -7.40 12.68 -9.12
C LEU A 169 -7.89 14.04 -9.64
N PRO A 170 -6.99 14.86 -10.23
CA PRO A 170 -7.35 16.09 -10.92
C PRO A 170 -8.40 15.89 -12.01
#